data_AF-A0AAJ1AUH2-F1
#
_entry.id   AF-A0AAJ1AUH2-F1
#
_cell.length_a   1.000
_cell.length_b   1.000
_cell.length_c   1.000
_cell.angle_alpha   90.00
_cell.angle_beta   90.00
_cell.angle_gamma   90.00
#
_symmetry.space_group_name_H-M   'P 1'
#
loop_
_entity.id
_entity.type
_entity.pdbx_description
1 polymer ?
#
loop_
_entity_poly.entity_id
_entity_poly.type
_entity_poly.pdbx_seq_one_letter_code
_entity_poly.pdbx_strand_id
1 'polypeptide(L)' 'SPRYYRALMAGGARYDLKGQPCGEVTPQEQKEAETRLMMLNDRRKARKYR' A
#
# COMPACT_ATOMS: atom_id res chain seq x y z
N SER A 1 -0.17 7.19 -0.25
CA SER A 1 0.38 7.51 1.08
C SER A 1 1.03 6.27 1.69
N PRO A 2 2.11 6.36 2.49
CA PRO A 2 2.72 5.19 3.15
C PRO A 2 1.73 4.35 3.98
N ARG A 3 0.70 4.97 4.57
CA ARG A 3 -0.34 4.26 5.33
C ARG A 3 -1.15 3.30 4.47
N TYR A 4 -1.46 3.70 3.23
CA TYR A 4 -2.24 2.91 2.29
C TYR A 4 -1.50 1.63 1.86
N TYR A 5 -0.23 1.76 1.47
CA TYR A 5 0.56 0.59 1.07
C TYR A 5 0.83 -0.37 2.24
N ARG A 6 1.02 0.15 3.46
CA ARG A 6 1.08 -0.71 4.66
C ARG A 6 -0.21 -1.48 4.91
N ALA A 7 -1.38 -0.88 4.63
CA ALA A 7 -2.65 -1.58 4.74
C ALA A 7 -2.78 -2.69 3.69
N LEU A 8 -2.35 -2.44 2.44
CA LEU A 8 -2.32 -3.48 1.41
C LEU A 8 -1.38 -4.63 1.79
N MET A 9 -0.17 -4.33 2.28
CA MET A 9 0.79 -5.36 2.72
C MET A 9 0.25 -6.24 3.87
N ALA A 10 -0.62 -5.69 4.73
CA ALA A 10 -1.26 -6.47 5.80
C ALA A 10 -2.32 -7.45 5.27
N GLY A 11 -2.76 -7.29 4.02
CA GLY A 11 -3.78 -8.13 3.41
C GLY A 11 -5.21 -7.82 3.89
N GLY A 12 -6.10 -8.80 3.73
CA GLY A 12 -7.47 -8.76 4.23
C GLY A 12 -8.49 -8.24 3.22
N ALA A 13 -9.72 -8.04 3.71
CA ALA A 13 -10.86 -7.62 2.90
C ALA A 13 -10.70 -6.20 2.36
N ARG A 14 -11.06 -6.02 1.09
CA ARG A 14 -11.26 -4.70 0.49
C ARG A 14 -12.70 -4.29 0.69
N TYR A 15 -12.94 -3.00 0.83
CA TYR A 15 -14.28 -2.47 1.07
C TYR A 15 -14.69 -1.56 -0.08
N ASP A 16 -15.93 -1.71 -0.52
CA ASP A 16 -16.53 -0.82 -1.49
C ASP A 16 -16.90 0.54 -0.87
N LEU A 17 -17.50 1.41 -1.67
CA LEU A 17 -17.91 2.75 -1.22
C LEU A 17 -19.07 2.73 -0.20
N LYS A 18 -19.78 1.60 -0.06
CA LYS A 18 -20.83 1.39 0.93
C LYS A 18 -20.28 0.75 2.21
N GLY A 19 -18.98 0.45 2.27
CA GLY A 19 -18.33 -0.22 3.40
C GLY A 19 -18.60 -1.72 3.45
N GLN A 20 -19.02 -2.33 2.35
CA GLN A 20 -19.21 -3.78 2.25
C GLN A 20 -17.92 -4.45 1.76
N PRO A 21 -17.56 -5.64 2.30
CA PRO A 21 -16.46 -6.43 1.76
C PRO A 21 -16.66 -6.71 0.26
N CYS A 22 -15.65 -6.42 -0.54
CA CYS A 22 -15.66 -6.54 -1.99
C CYS A 22 -14.30 -7.09 -2.45
N GLY A 23 -14.09 -8.37 -2.17
CA GLY A 23 -12.85 -9.08 -2.45
C GLY A 23 -11.77 -8.90 -1.38
N GLU A 24 -10.60 -9.45 -1.65
CA GLU A 24 -9.45 -9.47 -0.75
C GLU A 24 -8.20 -8.94 -1.45
N VAL A 25 -7.24 -8.47 -0.68
CA VAL A 25 -5.93 -8.09 -1.21
C VAL A 25 -5.15 -9.35 -1.55
N THR A 26 -4.84 -9.51 -2.82
CA THR A 26 -4.12 -10.67 -3.36
C THR A 26 -2.64 -10.66 -2.96
N PRO A 27 -1.97 -11.83 -2.94
CA PRO A 27 -0.53 -11.89 -2.68
C PRO A 27 0.32 -11.06 -3.66
N GLN A 28 -0.14 -10.94 -4.91
CA GLN A 28 0.53 -10.11 -5.91
C GLN A 28 0.41 -8.62 -5.55
N GLU A 29 -0.77 -8.14 -5.18
CA GLU A 29 -0.98 -6.76 -4.74
C GLU A 29 -0.17 -6.43 -3.47
N GLN A 30 0.03 -7.39 -2.56
CA GLN A 30 0.90 -7.22 -1.38
C GLN A 30 2.36 -6.96 -1.79
N LYS A 31 2.91 -7.76 -2.71
CA LYS A 31 4.28 -7.59 -3.22
C LYS A 31 4.47 -6.27 -3.97
N GLU A 32 3.48 -5.88 -4.78
CA GLU A 32 3.51 -4.59 -5.47
C GLU A 32 3.46 -3.41 -4.49
N ALA A 33 2.68 -3.53 -3.42
CA ALA A 33 2.60 -2.51 -2.37
C ALA A 33 3.94 -2.30 -1.66
N GLU A 34 4.69 -3.37 -1.39
CA GLU A 34 6.05 -3.29 -0.83
C GLU A 34 6.99 -2.49 -1.73
N THR A 35 7.03 -2.83 -3.02
CA THR A 35 7.85 -2.13 -4.02
C THR A 35 7.50 -0.64 -4.09
N ARG A 36 6.20 -0.32 -4.13
CA ARG A 36 5.72 1.07 -4.18
C ARG A 36 6.06 1.84 -2.91
N LEU A 37 6.00 1.20 -1.74
CA LEU A 37 6.36 1.80 -0.46
C LEU A 37 7.86 2.13 -0.40
N MET A 38 8.72 1.23 -0.88
CA MET A 38 10.16 1.46 -0.98
C MET A 38 10.46 2.70 -1.83
N MET A 39 9.90 2.78 -3.05
CA MET A 39 10.07 3.94 -3.93
C MET A 39 9.57 5.26 -3.32
N LEU A 40 8.52 5.23 -2.50
CA LEU A 40 8.05 6.42 -1.79
C LEU A 40 9.01 6.85 -0.69
N ASN A 41 9.57 5.89 0.05
CA ASN A 41 10.55 6.17 1.09
C ASN A 41 11.84 6.74 0.51
N ASP A 42 12.32 6.21 -0.61
CA ASP A 42 13.52 6.71 -1.28
C ASP A 42 13.33 8.14 -1.79
N ARG A 43 12.19 8.43 -2.44
CA ARG A 43 11.83 9.79 -2.84
C ARG A 43 11.74 10.75 -1.64
N ARG A 44 11.21 10.28 -0.50
CA ARG A 44 11.13 11.08 0.72
C ARG A 44 12.51 11.35 1.32
N LYS A 45 13.40 10.35 1.32
CA LYS A 45 14.80 10.51 1.75
C LYS A 45 15.52 11.52 0.85
N ALA A 46 15.43 11.37 -0.47
CA ALA A 46 16.05 12.29 -1.42
C ALA A 46 15.59 13.74 -1.23
N ARG A 47 14.30 13.96 -0.93
CA ARG A 47 13.79 15.31 -0.60
C ARG A 47 14.29 15.86 0.73
N LYS A 48 14.59 15.00 1.72
CA LYS A 48 15.08 15.41 3.04
C LYS A 48 16.55 15.82 3.01
N TYR A 49 17.33 15.25 2.08
CA TYR A 49 18.75 15.53 1.91
C TYR A 49 19.03 16.52 0.75
N ARG A 50 17.99 17.17 0.20
CA ARG A 50 18.12 18.38 -0.62
C ARG A 50 17.96 19.60 0.27
#